data_AF-A0A560QT65-F1
#
_entry.id   AF-A0A560QT65-F1
#
_cell.length_a   1.000
_cell.length_b   1.000
_cell.length_c   1.000
_cell.angle_alpha   90.00
_cell.angle_beta   90.00
_cell.angle_gamma   90.00
#
_symmetry.space_group_name_H-M   'P 1'
#
loop_
_entity.id
_entity.type
_entity.pdbx_description
1 polymer ?
#
loop_
_entity_poly.entity_id
_entity_poly.type
_entity_poly.pdbx_seq_one_letter_code
_entity_poly.pdbx_strand_id
1 'polypeptide(L)'
;MAQKAISGLQQMPSGIWKIDKIYRGERIQTSTGTRDRAEAEQFLIHLLENLRQQKIYGVKQVRTWREASTKFLLEVKDQASIHISATYMAQLDPTPPAGSTRPGRSRYR
;
A
#
# COMPACT_ATOMS: atom_id res chain seq x y z
N MET A 1 18.39 -23.23 13.47
CA MET A 1 18.45 -21.91 14.12
C MET A 1 17.03 -21.41 14.34
N ALA A 2 16.60 -21.25 15.58
CA ALA A 2 15.25 -20.77 15.89
C ALA A 2 15.13 -19.30 15.48
N GLN A 3 14.27 -18.98 14.51
CA GLN A 3 13.96 -17.59 14.17
C GLN A 3 13.38 -16.93 15.42
N LYS A 4 14.11 -15.95 15.98
CA LYS A 4 13.60 -15.14 17.09
C LYS A 4 12.33 -14.48 16.59
N ALA A 5 11.21 -14.81 17.24
CA ALA A 5 9.91 -14.22 16.92
C ALA A 5 10.06 -12.69 16.91
N ILE A 6 9.70 -12.06 15.80
CA ILE A 6 9.75 -10.61 15.70
C ILE A 6 8.71 -10.05 16.69
N SER A 7 9.17 -9.27 17.65
CA SER A 7 8.28 -8.67 18.65
C SER A 7 7.30 -7.69 18.00
N GLY A 8 6.06 -7.72 18.48
CA GLY A 8 4.98 -6.83 18.03
C GLY A 8 3.98 -7.45 17.04
N LEU A 9 3.97 -8.78 16.87
CA LEU A 9 2.93 -9.51 16.13
C LEU A 9 1.99 -10.21 17.12
N GLN A 10 0.68 -9.95 16.98
CA GLN A 10 -0.38 -10.55 17.76
C GLN A 10 -1.37 -11.25 16.84
N GLN A 11 -1.71 -12.50 17.13
CA GLN A 11 -2.74 -13.22 16.38
C GLN A 11 -4.12 -12.81 16.91
N MET A 12 -5.01 -12.35 16.03
CA MET A 12 -6.40 -12.07 16.39
C MET A 12 -7.23 -13.36 16.40
N PRO A 13 -8.36 -13.40 17.15
CA PRO A 13 -9.27 -14.54 17.15
C PRO A 13 -9.83 -14.90 15.77
N SER A 14 -9.82 -13.96 14.82
CA SER A 14 -10.22 -14.16 13.42
C SER A 14 -9.17 -14.90 12.57
N GLY A 15 -8.01 -15.23 13.16
CA GLY A 15 -6.87 -15.86 12.48
C GLY A 15 -5.98 -14.87 11.72
N ILE A 16 -6.33 -13.58 11.69
CA ILE A 16 -5.56 -12.52 11.04
C ILE A 16 -4.46 -12.03 12.00
N TRP A 17 -3.25 -11.81 11.48
CA TRP A 17 -2.18 -11.17 12.24
C TRP A 17 -2.40 -9.66 12.36
N LYS A 18 -2.18 -9.14 13.56
CA LYS A 18 -2.16 -7.72 13.88
C LYS A 18 -0.75 -7.33 14.32
N ILE A 19 -0.26 -6.24 13.78
CA ILE A 19 0.97 -5.60 14.20
C ILE A 19 0.64 -4.56 15.26
N ASP A 20 1.27 -4.66 16.42
CA ASP A 20 1.31 -3.64 17.47
C ASP A 20 2.75 -3.48 17.94
N LYS A 21 3.43 -2.45 17.42
CA LYS A 21 4.84 -2.21 17.69
C LYS A 21 5.11 -0.74 17.94
N ILE A 22 5.94 -0.46 18.94
CA ILE A 22 6.46 0.88 19.19
C ILE A 22 7.82 0.98 18.51
N TYR A 23 7.96 1.88 17.55
CA TYR A 23 9.21 2.17 16.86
C TYR A 23 9.59 3.64 17.08
N ARG A 24 10.72 3.88 17.75
CA ARG A 24 11.24 5.23 18.05
C ARG A 24 10.21 6.19 18.68
N GLY A 25 9.33 5.67 19.53
CA GLY A 25 8.28 6.43 20.21
C GLY A 25 6.95 6.52 19.47
N GLU A 26 6.87 6.10 18.21
CA GLU A 26 5.63 6.04 17.44
C GLU A 26 5.02 4.63 17.50
N ARG A 27 3.74 4.55 17.88
CA ARG A 27 3.00 3.29 17.93
C ARG A 27 2.41 2.99 16.55
N ILE A 28 2.75 1.83 16.02
CA ILE A 28 2.26 1.32 14.74
C ILE A 28 1.23 0.25 15.05
N GLN A 29 -0.01 0.50 14.65
CA GLN A 29 -1.09 -0.47 14.74
C GLN A 29 -1.65 -0.72 13.35
N THR A 30 -1.45 -1.92 12.83
CA THR A 30 -1.90 -2.27 11.48
C THR A 30 -2.28 -3.75 11.43
N SER A 31 -3.46 -4.05 10.89
CA SER A 31 -3.83 -5.42 10.56
C SER A 31 -3.13 -5.84 9.28
N THR A 32 -2.39 -6.94 9.31
CA THR A 32 -1.67 -7.45 8.13
C THR A 32 -2.62 -8.09 7.11
N GLY A 33 -3.83 -8.48 7.51
CA GLY A 33 -4.82 -9.11 6.63
C GLY A 33 -4.48 -10.56 6.24
N THR A 34 -3.28 -11.04 6.59
CA THR A 34 -2.81 -12.39 6.32
C THR A 34 -3.02 -13.31 7.52
N ARG A 35 -3.21 -14.61 7.24
CA ARG A 35 -3.25 -15.68 8.26
C ARG A 35 -1.91 -16.37 8.42
N ASP A 36 -1.02 -16.20 7.45
CA ASP A 36 0.34 -16.75 7.50
C ASP A 36 1.26 -15.83 8.31
N ARG A 37 1.99 -16.45 9.23
CA ARG A 37 2.93 -15.77 10.10
C ARG A 37 4.16 -15.27 9.32
N ALA A 38 4.63 -16.05 8.35
CA ALA A 38 5.83 -15.70 7.58
C ALA A 38 5.61 -14.42 6.76
N GLU A 39 4.45 -14.31 6.10
CA GLU A 39 4.05 -13.10 5.37
C GLU A 39 3.88 -11.91 6.33
N ALA A 40 3.32 -12.14 7.52
CA ALA A 40 3.13 -11.08 8.50
C ALA A 40 4.47 -10.53 9.03
N GLU A 41 5.47 -11.40 9.21
CA GLU A 41 6.84 -11.02 9.58
C GLU A 41 7.52 -10.21 8.46
N GLN A 42 7.39 -10.64 7.20
CA GLN A 42 7.92 -9.89 6.04
C GLN A 42 7.29 -8.50 5.91
N PHE A 43 5.96 -8.41 6.09
CA PHE A 43 5.24 -7.14 6.03
C PHE A 43 5.71 -6.18 7.14
N LEU A 44 5.94 -6.69 8.35
CA LEU A 44 6.49 -5.90 9.46
C LEU A 44 7.91 -5.39 9.17
N ILE A 45 8.77 -6.23 8.60
CA ILE A 45 10.13 -5.81 8.20
C ILE A 45 10.05 -4.69 7.16
N HIS A 46 9.20 -4.85 6.14
CA HIS A 46 9.01 -3.84 5.10
C HIS A 46 8.49 -2.51 5.68
N LEU A 47 7.51 -2.55 6.59
CA LEU A 47 7.01 -1.36 7.28
C LEU A 47 8.10 -0.64 8.08
N LEU A 48 8.91 -1.38 8.83
CA LEU A 48 9.99 -0.79 9.63
C LEU A 48 11.07 -0.17 8.76
N GLU A 49 11.40 -0.79 7.63
CA GLU A 49 12.37 -0.24 6.68
C GLU A 49 11.85 1.06 6.05
N ASN A 50 10.59 1.11 5.65
CA ASN A 50 9.96 2.34 5.15
C ASN A 50 10.01 3.47 6.20
N LEU A 51 9.66 3.17 7.46
CA LEU A 51 9.73 4.15 8.55
C LEU A 51 11.17 4.57 8.86
N ARG A 52 12.12 3.65 8.76
CA ARG A 52 13.55 3.94 8.90
C ARG A 52 14.00 4.90 7.82
N GLN A 53 13.61 4.68 6.57
CA GLN A 53 13.96 5.57 5.46
C GLN A 53 13.36 6.96 5.64
N GLN A 54 12.10 7.06 6.06
CA GLN A 54 11.46 8.34 6.38
C GLN A 54 12.18 9.10 7.49
N LYS A 55 12.53 8.42 8.60
CA LYS A 55 13.14 9.07 9.78
C LYS A 55 14.62 9.39 9.61
N ILE A 56 15.39 8.53 8.95
CA ILE A 56 16.85 8.71 8.79
C ILE A 56 17.16 9.64 7.63
N TYR A 57 16.51 9.43 6.48
CA TYR A 57 16.82 10.15 5.25
C TYR A 57 15.84 11.28 4.93
N GLY A 58 14.80 11.47 5.77
CA GLY A 58 13.77 12.48 5.52
C GLY A 58 12.96 12.24 4.25
N VAL A 59 13.05 11.02 3.67
CA VAL A 59 12.40 10.68 2.41
C VAL A 59 10.89 10.74 2.63
N LYS A 60 10.26 11.79 2.13
CA LYS A 60 8.80 11.91 2.10
C LYS A 60 8.27 10.78 1.23
N GLN A 61 7.40 9.93 1.78
CA GLN A 61 6.73 8.90 0.99
C GLN A 61 5.89 9.60 -0.09
N VAL A 62 6.33 9.48 -1.34
CA VAL A 62 5.62 10.04 -2.49
C VAL A 62 4.43 9.13 -2.73
N ARG A 63 3.28 9.50 -2.15
CA ARG A 63 2.03 8.81 -2.46
C ARG A 63 1.60 9.24 -3.84
N THR A 64 1.72 8.34 -4.80
CA THR A 64 1.24 8.59 -6.16
C THR A 64 -0.28 8.43 -6.21
N TRP A 65 -0.93 9.16 -7.11
CA TRP A 65 -2.37 9.00 -7.37
C TRP A 65 -2.72 7.53 -7.64
N ARG A 66 -1.88 6.88 -8.44
CA ARG A 66 -2.01 5.46 -8.80
C ARG A 66 -1.98 4.53 -7.59
N GLU A 67 -1.05 4.74 -6.65
CA GLU A 67 -1.00 3.94 -5.41
C GLU A 67 -2.28 4.10 -4.59
N ALA A 68 -2.77 5.34 -4.45
CA ALA A 68 -4.00 5.62 -3.72
C ALA A 68 -5.24 4.99 -4.40
N SER A 69 -5.38 5.15 -5.71
CA SER A 69 -6.48 4.57 -6.50
C SER A 69 -6.46 3.04 -6.44
N THR A 70 -5.28 2.42 -6.58
CA THR A 70 -5.15 0.96 -6.50
C THR A 70 -5.55 0.44 -5.13
N LYS A 71 -5.09 1.10 -4.06
CA LYS A 71 -5.46 0.73 -2.69
C LYS A 71 -6.97 0.83 -2.46
N PHE A 72 -7.59 1.92 -2.92
CA PHE A 72 -9.04 2.09 -2.82
C PHE A 72 -9.81 0.99 -3.53
N LEU A 73 -9.41 0.63 -4.76
CA LEU A 73 -10.07 -0.44 -5.52
C LEU A 73 -9.93 -1.80 -4.84
N LEU A 74 -8.80 -2.07 -4.16
CA LEU A 74 -8.62 -3.30 -3.37
C LEU A 74 -9.49 -3.33 -2.11
N GLU A 75 -9.64 -2.18 -1.44
CA GLU A 75 -10.48 -2.05 -0.24
C GLU A 75 -11.98 -2.17 -0.55
N VAL A 76 -12.40 -1.68 -1.72
CA VAL A 76 -13.82 -1.59 -2.12
C VAL A 76 -14.18 -2.66 -3.17
N LYS A 77 -13.41 -3.75 -3.23
CA LYS A 77 -13.56 -4.82 -4.24
C LYS A 77 -14.95 -5.46 -4.29
N ASP A 78 -15.66 -5.48 -3.18
CA ASP A 78 -16.97 -6.13 -3.04
C ASP A 78 -18.14 -5.21 -3.45
N GLN A 79 -17.85 -3.95 -3.85
CA GLN A 79 -18.87 -3.01 -4.29
C GLN A 79 -19.27 -3.25 -5.75
N ALA A 80 -20.58 -3.38 -6.01
CA ALA A 80 -21.12 -3.66 -7.35
C ALA A 80 -20.74 -2.63 -8.43
N SER A 81 -20.47 -1.37 -8.04
CA SER A 81 -20.08 -0.29 -8.95
C SER A 81 -18.57 -0.05 -9.04
N ILE A 82 -17.74 -1.01 -8.61
CA ILE A 82 -16.27 -0.87 -8.64
C ILE A 82 -15.73 -0.55 -10.04
N HIS A 83 -16.32 -1.13 -11.09
CA HIS A 83 -15.89 -0.90 -12.48
C HIS A 83 -16.03 0.57 -12.90
N ILE A 84 -17.06 1.26 -12.40
CA ILE A 84 -17.31 2.68 -12.66
C ILE A 84 -16.24 3.52 -11.94
N SER A 85 -15.98 3.23 -10.67
CA SER A 85 -14.94 3.90 -9.88
C SER A 85 -13.56 3.72 -10.52
N ALA A 86 -13.22 2.50 -10.97
CA ALA A 86 -11.97 2.22 -11.67
C ALA A 86 -11.83 3.05 -12.96
N THR A 87 -12.92 3.18 -13.72
CA THR A 87 -12.95 3.97 -14.96
C THR A 87 -12.66 5.46 -14.67
N TYR A 88 -13.33 6.05 -13.67
CA TYR A 88 -13.11 7.44 -13.30
C TYR A 88 -11.72 7.69 -12.71
N MET A 89 -11.20 6.77 -11.89
CA MET A 89 -9.86 6.88 -11.34
C MET A 89 -8.77 6.86 -12.42
N ALA A 90 -8.96 6.05 -13.46
CA ALA A 90 -8.06 6.01 -14.62
C ALA A 90 -8.12 7.31 -15.45
N GLN A 91 -9.28 7.95 -15.56
CA GLN A 91 -9.43 9.23 -16.26
C GLN A 91 -8.76 10.40 -15.53
N LEU A 92 -8.71 10.32 -14.20
CA LEU A 92 -8.10 11.34 -13.35
C LEU A 92 -6.58 11.16 -13.17
N ASP A 93 -5.97 10.10 -13.72
CA ASP A 93 -4.53 9.88 -13.62
C ASP A 93 -3.76 10.97 -14.40
N PRO A 94 -2.99 11.84 -13.71
CA PRO A 94 -2.29 12.95 -14.35
C PRO A 94 -1.15 12.50 -15.27
N THR A 95 -0.67 11.26 -15.13
CA THR A 95 0.38 10.69 -15.98
C THR A 95 -0.21 9.58 -16.84
N PRO A 96 -0.55 9.84 -18.12
CA PRO A 96 -0.91 8.77 -19.03
C PRO A 96 0.23 7.75 -19.10
N PRO A 97 -0.06 6.44 -19.13
CA PRO A 97 0.98 5.42 -19.26
C PRO A 97 1.82 5.72 -20.50
N ALA A 98 3.15 5.64 -20.37
CA ALA A 98 4.10 5.79 -21.47
C ALA A 98 3.72 4.80 -22.59
N GLY A 99 2.98 5.30 -23.59
CA GLY A 99 2.30 4.46 -24.59
C GLY A 99 0.99 5.04 -25.11
N SER A 100 0.28 5.88 -24.34
CA SER A 100 -0.87 6.64 -24.85
C SER A 100 -0.44 8.04 -25.29
N THR A 101 0.47 8.13 -26.26
CA THR A 101 0.57 9.33 -27.09
C THR A 101 -0.77 9.46 -27.79
N ARG A 102 -1.64 10.39 -27.36
CA ARG A 102 -2.80 10.79 -28.16
C ARG A 102 -2.24 11.13 -29.56
N PRO A 103 -2.64 10.42 -30.63
CA PRO A 103 -2.20 10.80 -31.96
C PRO A 103 -2.63 12.25 -32.15
N GLY A 104 -1.66 13.06 -32.58
CA GLY A 104 -1.74 14.51 -32.59
C GLY A 104 -3.09 14.98 -33.10
N ARG A 105 -3.73 15.85 -32.33
CA ARG A 105 -4.76 16.73 -32.85
C ARG A 105 -4.05 17.62 -33.86
N SER A 106 -4.06 17.20 -35.13
CA SER A 106 -3.53 17.94 -36.28
C SER A 106 -4.21 19.30 -36.29
N ARG A 107 -3.56 20.30 -35.72
CA ARG A 107 -3.75 21.69 -36.13
C ARG A 107 -2.77 21.89 -37.27
N TYR A 108 -3.18 22.63 -38.30
CA TYR A 108 -2.60 22.70 -39.64
C TYR A 108 -3.01 21.44 -40.46
N ARG A 109 -3.75 21.54 -41.57
CA ARG A 109 -3.87 22.57 -42.61
C ARG A 109 -5.26 22.49 -43.22
#